data_AF-A0A9W9RIX7-F1
#
_entry.id   AF-A0A9W9RIX7-F1
#
_cell.length_a   1.000
_cell.length_b   1.000
_cell.length_c   1.000
_cell.angle_alpha   90.00
_cell.angle_beta   90.00
_cell.angle_gamma   90.00
#
_symmetry.space_group_name_H-M   'P 1'
#
loop_
_entity.id
_entity.type
_entity.pdbx_description
1 polymer ?
#
loop_
_entity_poly.entity_id
_entity_poly.type
_entity_poly.pdbx_seq_one_letter_code
_entity_poly.pdbx_strand_id
1 'polypeptide(L)'
;MGTPSCGISINIFGRGDIALGDGPSHMGIAIYELGSSTCEMYHIRNPSDEVFIFDPRTQPMEDSTLKGRCELVLLSSQQQQHAASLLSSFGDDKSNIPEFGIGNCQDWVAGAVGILEEAGVVPPGEGQFWKSMINRSSEEMKIQCLHAGKHWIDGPKSTHEGEPDAMFAYNQRDEMKPVGKLTQNDAFRARIQLLLGANGGGENHQKSVYVSSPFFSKTKQDES
;
A
#
# COMPACT_ATOMS: atom_id res chain seq x y z
N MET A 1 -35.07 -9.71 -5.10
CA MET A 1 -33.78 -9.04 -4.87
C MET A 1 -33.66 -8.83 -3.37
N GLY A 2 -32.60 -9.35 -2.76
CA GLY A 2 -32.37 -9.19 -1.31
C GLY A 2 -32.03 -7.74 -0.97
N THR A 3 -32.34 -7.31 0.26
CA THR A 3 -31.93 -6.00 0.76
C THR A 3 -30.41 -5.89 0.72
N PRO A 4 -29.84 -4.77 0.23
CA PRO A 4 -28.39 -4.58 0.27
C PRO A 4 -27.91 -4.56 1.72
N SER A 5 -26.93 -5.39 2.03
CA SER A 5 -26.34 -5.54 3.37
C SER A 5 -24.83 -5.35 3.36
N CYS A 6 -24.24 -5.27 2.18
CA CYS A 6 -22.79 -5.27 1.98
C CYS A 6 -22.39 -4.18 0.99
N GLY A 7 -21.16 -3.71 1.08
CA GLY A 7 -20.55 -2.77 0.14
C GLY A 7 -19.30 -3.35 -0.51
N ILE A 8 -18.98 -2.83 -1.70
CA ILE A 8 -17.69 -3.01 -2.34
C ILE A 8 -17.10 -1.64 -2.66
N SER A 9 -15.83 -1.42 -2.30
CA SER A 9 -15.13 -0.16 -2.51
C SER A 9 -13.70 -0.38 -2.99
N ILE A 10 -13.15 0.63 -3.64
CA ILE A 10 -11.71 0.72 -3.86
C ILE A 10 -11.10 1.57 -2.76
N ASN A 11 -10.21 0.98 -1.98
CA ASN A 11 -9.51 1.64 -0.89
C ASN A 11 -8.12 2.07 -1.38
N ILE A 12 -7.78 3.33 -1.11
CA ILE A 12 -6.54 3.96 -1.57
C ILE A 12 -5.69 4.31 -0.35
N PHE A 13 -4.46 3.82 -0.34
CA PHE A 13 -3.52 3.96 0.76
C PHE A 13 -2.27 4.72 0.31
N GLY A 14 -1.78 5.60 1.18
CA GLY A 14 -0.65 6.47 0.86
C GLY A 14 -1.01 7.58 -0.13
N ARG A 15 -0.14 8.59 -0.22
CA ARG A 15 -0.39 9.82 -0.97
C ARG A 15 -0.24 9.62 -2.49
N GLY A 16 0.79 8.90 -2.93
CA GLY A 16 0.99 8.62 -4.35
C GLY A 16 1.42 9.83 -5.18
N ASP A 17 2.02 10.86 -4.57
CA ASP A 17 2.40 12.09 -5.25
C ASP A 17 3.85 12.06 -5.74
N ILE A 18 4.01 11.81 -7.04
CA ILE A 18 5.31 11.75 -7.73
C ILE A 18 6.06 13.08 -7.64
N ALA A 19 5.37 14.22 -7.61
CA ALA A 19 6.02 15.53 -7.52
C ALA A 19 6.72 15.71 -6.15
N LEU A 20 6.30 14.96 -5.14
CA LEU A 20 6.89 14.90 -3.82
C LEU A 20 7.83 13.71 -3.61
N GLY A 21 8.11 12.95 -4.68
CA GLY A 21 9.01 11.80 -4.68
C GLY A 21 8.36 10.51 -4.17
N ASP A 22 7.03 10.45 -4.06
CA ASP A 22 6.35 9.20 -3.68
C ASP A 22 6.31 8.22 -4.86
N GLY A 23 6.33 6.93 -4.54
CA GLY A 23 5.81 5.91 -5.46
C GLY A 23 4.28 5.97 -5.58
N PRO A 24 3.67 5.24 -6.53
CA PRO A 24 2.22 5.19 -6.68
C PRO A 24 1.49 4.81 -5.39
N SER A 25 0.30 5.37 -5.14
CA SER A 25 -0.53 4.97 -4.00
C SER A 25 -0.91 3.50 -4.10
N HIS A 26 -0.94 2.80 -2.97
CA HIS A 26 -1.41 1.42 -2.94
C HIS A 26 -2.92 1.36 -3.05
N MET A 27 -3.45 0.38 -3.77
CA MET A 27 -4.89 0.19 -3.98
C MET A 27 -5.31 -1.24 -3.69
N GLY A 28 -6.54 -1.39 -3.21
CA GLY A 28 -7.17 -2.69 -3.02
C GLY A 28 -8.68 -2.60 -3.09
N ILE A 29 -9.32 -3.75 -3.34
CA ILE A 29 -10.77 -3.89 -3.39
C ILE A 29 -11.24 -4.40 -2.02
N ALA A 30 -12.05 -3.62 -1.32
CA ALA A 30 -12.65 -4.02 -0.05
C ALA A 30 -14.07 -4.53 -0.28
N ILE A 31 -14.41 -5.66 0.34
CA ILE A 31 -15.78 -6.14 0.49
C ILE A 31 -16.11 -6.15 1.99
N TYR A 32 -17.23 -5.53 2.38
CA TYR A 32 -17.60 -5.38 3.79
C TYR A 32 -19.11 -5.46 4.01
N GLU A 33 -19.50 -5.85 5.21
CA GLU A 33 -20.87 -5.68 5.68
C GLU A 33 -21.11 -4.24 6.14
N LEU A 34 -22.30 -3.71 5.90
CA LEU A 34 -22.65 -2.35 6.29
C LEU A 34 -22.60 -2.18 7.81
N GLY A 35 -21.81 -1.21 8.26
CA GLY A 35 -21.57 -0.96 9.69
C GLY A 35 -20.46 -1.82 10.33
N SER A 36 -19.83 -2.72 9.57
CA SER A 36 -18.66 -3.47 10.04
C SER A 36 -17.44 -2.55 10.22
N SER A 37 -16.64 -2.83 11.25
CA SER A 37 -15.32 -2.20 11.46
C SER A 37 -14.20 -2.87 10.66
N THR A 38 -14.49 -3.96 9.96
CA THR A 38 -13.53 -4.78 9.19
C THR A 38 -14.05 -5.10 7.80
N CYS A 39 -13.13 -5.40 6.88
CA CYS A 39 -13.42 -5.82 5.52
C CYS A 39 -12.51 -6.96 5.09
N GLU A 40 -12.97 -7.69 4.08
CA GLU A 40 -12.11 -8.55 3.26
C GLU A 40 -11.47 -7.69 2.18
N MET A 41 -10.14 -7.57 2.25
CA MET A 41 -9.32 -6.81 1.32
C MET A 41 -8.72 -7.76 0.28
N TYR A 42 -8.93 -7.43 -0.99
CA TYR A 42 -8.36 -8.12 -2.15
C TYR A 42 -7.37 -7.18 -2.80
N HIS A 43 -6.08 -7.47 -2.68
CA HIS A 43 -5.02 -6.67 -3.28
C HIS A 43 -3.80 -7.51 -3.62
N ILE A 44 -2.88 -6.89 -4.37
CA ILE A 44 -1.54 -7.44 -4.57
C ILE A 44 -0.51 -6.57 -3.83
N ARG A 45 0.52 -7.20 -3.26
CA ARG A 45 1.62 -6.49 -2.58
C ARG A 45 2.95 -6.85 -3.20
N ASN A 46 3.93 -5.97 -3.09
CA ASN A 46 5.31 -6.26 -3.45
C ASN A 46 6.19 -6.20 -2.19
N PRO A 47 6.28 -7.27 -1.40
CA PRO A 47 7.00 -7.26 -0.13
C PRO A 47 8.52 -7.27 -0.29
N SER A 48 9.04 -7.69 -1.45
CA SER A 48 10.48 -7.88 -1.69
C SER A 48 11.04 -6.95 -2.77
N ASP A 49 10.26 -5.97 -3.24
CA ASP A 49 10.58 -5.08 -4.36
C ASP A 49 10.92 -5.79 -5.69
N GLU A 50 10.64 -7.09 -5.79
CA GLU A 50 10.95 -7.92 -6.96
C GLU A 50 9.72 -8.60 -7.56
N VAL A 51 8.73 -8.93 -6.73
CA VAL A 51 7.59 -9.77 -7.14
C VAL A 51 6.31 -9.32 -6.45
N PHE A 52 5.24 -9.17 -7.23
CA PHE A 52 3.91 -9.00 -6.68
C PHE A 52 3.31 -10.33 -6.25
N ILE A 53 2.61 -10.33 -5.12
CA ILE A 53 1.84 -11.46 -4.60
C ILE A 53 0.40 -11.05 -4.35
N PHE A 54 -0.55 -11.91 -4.68
CA PHE A 54 -1.93 -11.77 -4.26
C PHE A 54 -2.05 -12.09 -2.77
N ASP A 55 -2.65 -11.19 -2.00
CA ASP A 55 -2.73 -11.26 -0.54
C ASP A 55 -4.14 -10.89 -0.05
N PRO A 56 -5.14 -11.77 -0.25
CA PRO A 56 -6.46 -11.55 0.31
C PRO A 56 -6.40 -11.66 1.84
N ARG A 57 -6.99 -10.70 2.54
CA ARG A 57 -6.98 -10.70 4.02
C ARG A 57 -8.12 -9.91 4.63
N THR A 58 -8.57 -10.34 5.80
CA THR A 58 -9.38 -9.51 6.68
C THR A 58 -8.53 -8.39 7.28
N GLN A 59 -9.00 -7.14 7.22
CA GLN A 59 -8.34 -6.00 7.85
C GLN A 59 -9.35 -4.95 8.34
N PRO A 60 -8.94 -4.00 9.21
CA PRO A 60 -9.79 -2.88 9.60
C PRO A 60 -10.28 -2.08 8.38
N MET A 61 -11.51 -1.58 8.45
CA MET A 61 -12.07 -0.67 7.44
C MET A 61 -11.37 0.69 7.46
N GLU A 62 -11.01 1.16 8.66
CA GLU A 62 -10.25 2.39 8.86
C GLU A 62 -8.80 2.02 9.22
N ASP A 63 -7.86 2.52 8.43
CA ASP A 63 -6.41 2.29 8.60
C ASP A 63 -5.70 3.66 8.58
N SER A 64 -4.63 3.83 9.36
CA SER A 64 -3.92 5.11 9.47
C SER A 64 -3.30 5.58 8.15
N THR A 65 -3.06 4.66 7.21
CA THR A 65 -2.51 4.93 5.88
C THR A 65 -3.59 5.11 4.82
N LEU A 66 -4.86 4.80 5.13
CA LEU A 66 -5.99 4.99 4.23
C LEU A 66 -6.19 6.48 3.96
N LYS A 67 -6.13 6.88 2.69
CA LYS A 67 -6.44 8.25 2.26
C LYS A 67 -7.92 8.43 1.94
N GLY A 68 -8.55 7.36 1.47
CA GLY A 68 -9.99 7.30 1.33
C GLY A 68 -10.40 6.06 0.55
N ARG A 69 -11.70 5.94 0.38
CA ARG A 69 -12.31 4.87 -0.41
C ARG A 69 -13.40 5.40 -1.30
N CYS A 70 -13.49 4.83 -2.49
CA CYS A 70 -14.58 5.08 -3.42
C CYS A 70 -15.50 3.86 -3.44
N GLU A 71 -16.75 4.02 -2.99
CA GLU A 71 -17.74 2.94 -3.04
C GLU A 71 -18.22 2.74 -4.48
N LEU A 72 -18.23 1.49 -4.94
CA LEU A 72 -18.66 1.14 -6.29
C LEU A 72 -20.15 0.80 -6.32
N VAL A 73 -20.61 -0.07 -5.41
CA VAL A 73 -21.99 -0.53 -5.36
C VAL A 73 -22.33 -1.18 -4.01
N LEU A 74 -23.62 -1.21 -3.67
CA LEU A 74 -24.15 -2.00 -2.56
C LEU A 74 -24.65 -3.36 -3.05
N LEU A 75 -24.30 -4.41 -2.31
CA LEU A 75 -24.55 -5.80 -2.68
C LEU A 75 -25.49 -6.48 -1.68
N SER A 76 -26.28 -7.43 -2.17
CA SER A 76 -26.86 -8.47 -1.33
C SER A 76 -25.78 -9.48 -0.91
N SER A 77 -26.02 -10.28 0.14
CA SER A 77 -25.07 -11.30 0.60
C SER A 77 -24.70 -12.32 -0.49
N GLN A 78 -25.64 -12.66 -1.39
CA GLN A 78 -25.37 -13.56 -2.51
C GLN A 78 -24.42 -12.92 -3.55
N GLN A 79 -24.64 -11.64 -3.89
CA GLN A 79 -23.75 -10.92 -4.80
C GLN A 79 -22.37 -10.70 -4.19
N GLN A 80 -22.29 -10.48 -2.87
CA GLN A 80 -21.04 -10.39 -2.14
C GLN A 80 -20.20 -11.68 -2.28
N GLN A 81 -20.82 -12.85 -2.06
CA GLN A 81 -20.14 -14.14 -2.22
C GLN A 81 -19.67 -14.35 -3.67
N HIS A 82 -20.48 -13.96 -4.65
CA HIS A 82 -20.11 -14.02 -6.05
C HIS A 82 -18.91 -13.12 -6.37
N ALA A 83 -18.93 -11.86 -5.91
CA ALA A 83 -17.83 -10.90 -6.08
C ALA A 83 -16.54 -11.42 -5.44
N ALA A 84 -16.62 -11.93 -4.20
CA ALA A 84 -15.48 -12.53 -3.50
C ALA A 84 -14.87 -13.70 -4.29
N SER A 85 -15.70 -14.58 -4.85
CA SER A 85 -15.26 -15.71 -5.67
C SER A 85 -14.55 -15.25 -6.94
N LEU A 86 -15.05 -14.22 -7.61
CA LEU A 86 -14.43 -13.65 -8.81
C LEU A 86 -13.07 -13.04 -8.49
N LEU A 87 -12.99 -12.23 -7.43
CA LEU A 87 -11.75 -11.58 -7.01
C LEU A 87 -10.68 -12.60 -6.59
N SER A 88 -11.09 -13.64 -5.87
CA SER A 88 -10.18 -14.73 -5.47
C SER A 88 -9.65 -15.47 -6.70
N SER A 89 -10.54 -15.85 -7.62
CA SER A 89 -10.15 -16.55 -8.86
C SER A 89 -9.23 -15.69 -9.74
N PHE A 90 -9.50 -14.39 -9.84
CA PHE A 90 -8.68 -13.46 -10.61
C PHE A 90 -7.29 -13.27 -9.98
N GLY A 91 -7.22 -13.15 -8.64
CA GLY A 91 -5.97 -12.98 -7.91
C GLY A 91 -5.11 -14.25 -7.82
N ASP A 92 -5.73 -15.43 -7.77
CA ASP A 92 -5.02 -16.72 -7.75
C ASP A 92 -4.39 -17.07 -9.10
N ASP A 93 -4.91 -16.51 -10.20
CA ASP A 93 -4.31 -16.65 -11.52
C ASP A 93 -3.10 -15.72 -11.68
N LYS A 94 -1.92 -16.34 -11.68
CA LYS A 94 -0.62 -15.64 -11.80
C LYS A 94 -0.48 -14.81 -13.07
N SER A 95 -1.22 -15.12 -14.14
CA SER A 95 -1.17 -14.33 -15.38
C SER A 95 -1.79 -12.93 -15.23
N ASN A 96 -2.63 -12.73 -14.21
CA ASN A 96 -3.21 -11.44 -13.87
C ASN A 96 -2.33 -10.62 -12.91
N ILE A 97 -1.29 -11.23 -12.33
CA ILE A 97 -0.36 -10.54 -11.44
C ILE A 97 0.66 -9.76 -12.27
N PRO A 98 0.74 -8.43 -12.14
CA PRO A 98 1.66 -7.63 -12.93
C PRO A 98 3.12 -8.01 -12.69
N GLU A 99 3.91 -7.96 -13.75
CA GLU A 99 5.37 -8.05 -13.64
C GLU A 99 5.94 -6.74 -13.09
N PHE A 100 6.92 -6.87 -12.20
CA PHE A 100 7.58 -5.71 -11.60
C PHE A 100 8.23 -4.83 -12.67
N GLY A 101 8.00 -3.52 -12.58
CA GLY A 101 8.48 -2.54 -13.58
C GLY A 101 7.63 -2.44 -14.84
N ILE A 102 6.66 -3.34 -15.05
CA ILE A 102 5.68 -3.26 -16.16
C ILE A 102 4.34 -2.71 -15.67
N GLY A 103 3.85 -3.22 -14.53
CA GLY A 103 2.62 -2.75 -13.89
C GLY A 103 2.70 -2.79 -12.37
N ASN A 104 1.62 -2.40 -11.71
CA ASN A 104 1.55 -2.29 -10.25
C ASN A 104 0.16 -2.66 -9.69
N CYS A 105 -0.05 -2.45 -8.38
CA CYS A 105 -1.32 -2.74 -7.70
C CYS A 105 -2.53 -2.05 -8.33
N GLN A 106 -2.36 -0.87 -8.92
CA GLN A 106 -3.44 -0.10 -9.55
C GLN A 106 -3.86 -0.75 -10.87
N ASP A 107 -2.92 -1.29 -11.65
CA ASP A 107 -3.21 -2.08 -12.85
C ASP A 107 -4.02 -3.34 -12.50
N TRP A 108 -3.62 -4.06 -11.45
CA TRP A 108 -4.34 -5.23 -10.97
C TRP A 108 -5.77 -4.89 -10.54
N VAL A 109 -5.94 -3.80 -9.78
CA VAL A 109 -7.28 -3.34 -9.36
C VAL A 109 -8.14 -2.98 -10.57
N ALA A 110 -7.61 -2.26 -11.56
CA ALA A 110 -8.35 -1.93 -12.78
C ALA A 110 -8.80 -3.19 -13.54
N GLY A 111 -7.93 -4.20 -13.65
CA GLY A 111 -8.27 -5.50 -14.25
C GLY A 111 -9.35 -6.25 -13.46
N ALA A 112 -9.20 -6.33 -12.14
CA ALA A 112 -10.16 -6.99 -11.26
C ALA A 112 -11.54 -6.33 -11.30
N VAL A 113 -11.60 -4.99 -11.34
CA VAL A 113 -12.87 -4.26 -11.54
C VAL A 113 -13.47 -4.56 -12.92
N GLY A 114 -12.65 -4.71 -13.96
CA GLY A 114 -13.11 -5.14 -15.28
C GLY A 114 -13.84 -6.49 -15.25
N ILE A 115 -13.30 -7.48 -14.54
CA ILE A 115 -13.96 -8.79 -14.37
C ILE A 115 -15.27 -8.66 -13.58
N LEU A 116 -15.31 -7.83 -12.54
CA LEU A 116 -16.55 -7.57 -11.80
C LEU A 116 -17.61 -6.87 -12.67
N GLU A 117 -17.18 -5.99 -13.58
CA GLU A 117 -18.05 -5.30 -14.54
C GLU A 117 -18.62 -6.29 -15.57
N GLU A 118 -17.78 -7.15 -16.15
CA GLU A 118 -18.18 -8.19 -17.10
C GLU A 118 -19.19 -9.18 -16.49
N ALA A 119 -19.03 -9.49 -15.20
CA ALA A 119 -19.96 -10.33 -14.44
C ALA A 119 -21.24 -9.60 -14.00
N GLY A 120 -21.37 -8.29 -14.27
CA GLY A 120 -22.52 -7.48 -13.87
C GLY A 120 -22.62 -7.24 -12.36
N VAL A 121 -21.51 -7.37 -11.61
CA VAL A 121 -21.46 -7.07 -10.18
C VAL A 121 -21.42 -5.56 -9.95
N VAL A 122 -20.62 -4.84 -10.75
CA VAL A 122 -20.49 -3.38 -10.68
C VAL A 122 -21.10 -2.72 -11.93
N PRO A 123 -21.43 -1.41 -11.88
CA PRO A 123 -22.00 -0.72 -13.04
C PRO A 123 -21.07 -0.73 -14.27
N PRO A 124 -21.62 -0.60 -15.48
CA PRO A 124 -20.81 -0.41 -16.68
C PRO A 124 -19.95 0.86 -16.62
N GLY A 125 -18.74 0.78 -17.15
CA GLY A 125 -17.75 1.86 -17.22
C GLY A 125 -16.75 1.88 -16.05
N GLU A 126 -16.93 1.07 -15.01
CA GLU A 126 -16.04 1.05 -13.84
C GLU A 126 -14.61 0.62 -14.21
N GLY A 127 -14.43 -0.43 -15.02
CA GLY A 127 -13.12 -0.91 -15.41
C GLY A 127 -12.31 0.15 -16.17
N GLN A 128 -12.94 0.85 -17.12
CA GLN A 128 -12.29 1.95 -17.85
C GLN A 128 -12.01 3.16 -16.96
N PHE A 129 -12.93 3.47 -16.05
CA PHE A 129 -12.72 4.53 -15.07
C PHE A 129 -11.47 4.26 -14.22
N TRP A 130 -11.35 3.08 -13.62
CA TRP A 130 -10.20 2.73 -12.77
C TRP A 130 -8.90 2.58 -13.57
N LYS A 131 -8.97 2.11 -14.82
CA LYS A 131 -7.81 2.15 -15.73
C LYS A 131 -7.29 3.57 -15.97
N SER A 132 -8.18 4.57 -16.02
CA SER A 132 -7.79 5.98 -16.14
C SER A 132 -7.19 6.59 -14.86
N MET A 133 -7.25 5.87 -13.73
CA MET A 133 -6.70 6.29 -12.44
C MET A 133 -5.27 5.84 -12.21
N ILE A 134 -4.73 4.96 -13.04
CA ILE A 134 -3.37 4.44 -12.88
C ILE A 134 -2.35 5.60 -12.89
N ASN A 135 -1.40 5.55 -11.96
CA ASN A 135 -0.37 6.53 -11.66
C ASN A 135 -0.85 7.90 -11.16
N ARG A 136 -2.13 8.03 -10.79
CA ARG A 136 -2.62 9.24 -10.12
C ARG A 136 -2.33 9.19 -8.62
N SER A 137 -2.20 10.37 -8.03
CA SER A 137 -2.17 10.52 -6.57
C SER A 137 -3.54 10.24 -5.95
N SER A 138 -3.58 9.96 -4.65
CA SER A 138 -4.83 9.74 -3.92
C SER A 138 -5.77 10.95 -3.99
N GLU A 139 -5.22 12.16 -4.02
CA GLU A 139 -6.00 13.40 -4.11
C GLU A 139 -6.60 13.57 -5.51
N GLU A 140 -5.84 13.28 -6.57
CA GLU A 140 -6.38 13.30 -7.93
C GLU A 140 -7.47 12.23 -8.11
N MET A 141 -7.26 11.02 -7.58
CA MET A 141 -8.28 9.96 -7.60
C MET A 141 -9.56 10.39 -6.88
N LYS A 142 -9.44 11.03 -5.71
CA LYS A 142 -10.58 11.62 -4.98
C LYS A 142 -11.34 12.62 -5.86
N ILE A 143 -10.63 13.59 -6.44
CA ILE A 143 -11.22 14.62 -7.29
C ILE A 143 -11.98 13.99 -8.46
N GLN A 144 -11.38 12.99 -9.12
CA GLN A 144 -12.03 12.31 -10.25
C GLN A 144 -13.25 11.48 -9.82
N CYS A 145 -13.21 10.82 -8.65
CA CYS A 145 -14.37 10.13 -8.10
C CYS A 145 -15.53 11.10 -7.86
N LEU A 146 -15.26 12.24 -7.24
CA LEU A 146 -16.26 13.28 -6.98
C LEU A 146 -16.81 13.89 -8.28
N HIS A 147 -15.96 14.18 -9.26
CA HIS A 147 -16.37 14.69 -10.58
C HIS A 147 -17.24 13.68 -11.34
N ALA A 148 -16.97 12.39 -11.20
CA ALA A 148 -17.77 11.32 -11.78
C ALA A 148 -19.07 11.04 -11.00
N GLY A 149 -19.35 11.79 -9.93
CA GLY A 149 -20.54 11.61 -9.08
C GLY A 149 -20.51 10.33 -8.24
N LYS A 150 -19.32 9.73 -8.05
CA LYS A 150 -19.15 8.52 -7.23
C LYS A 150 -19.15 8.88 -5.75
N HIS A 151 -19.49 7.89 -4.92
CA HIS A 151 -19.47 8.08 -3.47
C HIS A 151 -18.05 7.91 -2.94
N TRP A 152 -17.47 8.99 -2.41
CA TRP A 152 -16.16 9.01 -1.81
C TRP A 152 -16.27 9.20 -0.29
N ILE A 153 -15.50 8.41 0.45
CA ILE A 153 -15.36 8.53 1.91
C ILE A 153 -13.89 8.80 2.22
N ASP A 154 -13.64 9.92 2.90
CA ASP A 154 -12.30 10.30 3.33
C ASP A 154 -11.79 9.33 4.40
N GLY A 155 -10.51 8.97 4.28
CA GLY A 155 -9.82 8.21 5.31
C GLY A 155 -9.57 9.05 6.57
N PRO A 156 -9.07 8.42 7.65
CA PRO A 156 -8.81 9.13 8.89
C PRO A 156 -7.77 10.24 8.66
N LYS A 157 -8.03 11.41 9.24
CA LYS A 157 -7.07 12.52 9.19
C LYS A 157 -5.83 12.12 10.00
N SER A 158 -4.73 11.87 9.33
CA SER A 158 -3.43 11.68 9.97
C SER A 158 -2.88 13.04 10.41
N THR A 159 -3.21 13.48 11.62
CA THR A 159 -2.47 14.56 12.30
C THR A 159 -1.14 13.99 12.76
N HIS A 160 -0.06 14.36 12.07
CA HIS A 160 1.28 14.05 12.55
C HIS A 160 1.60 15.10 13.61
N GLU A 161 1.46 14.73 14.88
CA GLU A 161 1.90 15.56 16.00
C GLU A 161 3.37 15.25 16.31
N GLY A 162 4.21 16.28 16.28
CA GLY A 162 5.64 16.18 16.57
C GLY A 162 6.47 17.13 15.71
N GLU A 163 7.54 17.68 16.28
CA GLU A 163 8.58 18.37 15.51
C GLU A 163 9.17 17.37 14.50
N PRO A 164 9.29 17.73 13.20
CA PRO A 164 9.95 16.88 12.23
C PRO A 164 11.42 16.65 12.64
N ASP A 165 11.72 15.48 13.19
CA ASP A 165 13.05 15.14 13.74
C ASP A 165 14.13 14.92 12.65
N ALA A 166 13.72 14.87 11.38
CA ALA A 166 14.63 14.68 10.26
C ALA A 166 14.39 15.72 9.15
N MET A 167 15.06 16.88 9.26
CA MET A 167 15.33 17.70 8.09
C MET A 167 16.62 17.19 7.44
N PHE A 168 16.52 16.45 6.33
CA PHE A 168 17.67 16.23 5.45
C PHE A 168 17.97 17.54 4.72
N ALA A 169 18.72 18.43 5.39
CA ALA A 169 19.15 19.68 4.81
C ALA A 169 20.16 19.40 3.68
N TYR A 170 19.68 19.40 2.44
CA TYR A 170 20.49 19.22 1.23
C TYR A 170 21.59 20.31 1.07
N ASN A 171 21.52 21.38 1.86
CA ASN A 171 22.35 22.58 1.72
C ASN A 171 23.25 22.87 2.94
N GLN A 172 23.38 21.96 3.91
CA GLN A 172 24.39 22.07 4.97
C GLN A 172 25.44 20.97 4.83
N ARG A 173 26.42 21.19 3.95
CA ARG A 173 27.64 20.37 3.91
C ARG A 173 28.60 20.62 5.08
N ASP A 174 28.33 21.58 5.96
CA ASP A 174 29.35 22.07 6.91
C ASP A 174 29.04 21.92 8.41
N GLU A 175 27.94 21.29 8.81
CA GLU A 175 27.76 20.93 10.23
C GLU A 175 27.34 19.47 10.40
N MET A 176 28.26 18.56 10.08
CA MET A 176 28.27 17.24 10.72
C MET A 176 28.40 17.45 12.24
N LYS A 177 27.27 17.54 12.95
CA LYS A 177 27.28 17.32 14.40
C LYS A 177 27.93 15.95 14.61
N PRO A 178 29.06 15.87 15.33
CA PRO A 178 29.70 14.58 15.54
C PRO A 178 28.71 13.67 16.25
N VAL A 179 28.52 12.46 15.74
CA VAL A 179 27.70 11.41 16.35
C VAL A 179 28.35 11.00 17.67
N GLY A 180 28.19 11.83 18.68
CA GLY A 180 29.07 11.94 19.85
C GLY A 180 28.97 10.83 20.88
N LYS A 181 28.32 9.70 20.56
CA LYS A 181 28.21 8.56 21.47
C LYS A 181 28.60 7.22 20.85
N LEU A 182 28.70 7.12 19.53
CA LEU A 182 29.06 5.87 18.84
C LEU A 182 30.55 5.77 18.52
N THR A 183 31.22 6.91 18.31
CA THR A 183 32.67 6.96 18.01
C THR A 183 33.56 6.70 19.24
N GLN A 184 32.99 6.76 20.44
CA GLN A 184 33.69 6.49 21.71
C GLN A 184 33.44 5.06 22.23
N ASN A 185 32.62 4.26 21.55
CA ASN A 185 32.34 2.88 21.95
C ASN A 185 33.26 1.92 21.19
N ASP A 186 34.29 1.42 21.87
CA ASP A 186 35.30 0.55 21.26
C ASP A 186 34.73 -0.75 20.70
N ALA A 187 33.68 -1.30 21.32
CA ALA A 187 33.00 -2.49 20.82
C ALA A 187 32.28 -2.23 19.49
N PHE A 188 31.70 -1.03 19.33
CA PHE A 188 31.07 -0.62 18.07
C PHE A 188 32.13 -0.43 16.98
N ARG A 189 33.25 0.22 17.29
CA ARG A 189 34.34 0.45 16.33
C ARG A 189 34.97 -0.87 15.85
N ALA A 190 35.23 -1.78 16.77
CA ALA A 190 35.76 -3.10 16.44
C ALA A 190 34.82 -3.87 15.50
N ARG A 191 33.50 -3.79 15.74
CA ARG A 191 32.50 -4.46 14.91
C ARG A 191 32.35 -3.84 13.52
N ILE A 192 32.44 -2.51 13.41
CA ILE A 192 32.45 -1.80 12.12
C ILE A 192 33.72 -2.10 11.31
N GLN A 193 34.89 -2.16 11.96
CA GLN A 193 36.13 -2.55 11.28
C GLN A 193 36.08 -4.00 10.76
N LEU A 194 35.46 -4.90 11.52
CA LEU A 194 35.23 -6.28 11.09
C LEU A 194 34.30 -6.38 9.87
N LEU A 195 33.30 -5.50 9.77
CA LEU A 195 32.38 -5.41 8.64
C LEU A 195 33.00 -4.76 7.40
N LEU A 196 33.94 -3.83 7.56
CA LEU A 196 34.51 -3.05 6.46
C LEU A 196 35.75 -3.69 5.81
N GLY A 197 36.36 -4.71 6.43
CA GLY A 197 37.48 -5.46 5.86
C GLY A 197 38.79 -4.65 5.76
N ALA A 198 39.93 -5.32 5.94
CA ALA A 198 41.25 -4.71 5.78
C ALA A 198 41.69 -4.74 4.31
N ASN A 199 42.02 -3.56 3.77
CA ASN A 199 42.48 -3.22 2.39
C ASN A 199 41.32 -2.92 1.41
N GLY A 200 41.20 -1.76 0.77
CA GLY A 200 42.03 -0.56 0.68
C GLY A 200 41.56 0.25 -0.53
N GLY A 201 41.63 1.59 -0.43
CA GLY A 201 41.76 2.51 -1.57
C GLY A 201 40.63 2.60 -2.59
N GLY A 202 39.88 3.71 -2.54
CA GLY A 202 39.36 4.39 -3.73
C GLY A 202 38.14 3.77 -4.42
N GLU A 203 36.94 4.18 -4.01
CA GLU A 203 35.95 4.88 -4.85
C GLU A 203 34.65 5.05 -4.05
N ASN A 204 34.11 6.26 -4.10
CA ASN A 204 32.94 6.71 -3.35
C ASN A 204 31.67 6.01 -3.85
N HIS A 205 31.34 4.84 -3.30
CA HIS A 205 29.98 4.31 -3.30
C HIS A 205 29.66 3.83 -1.89
N GLN A 206 29.10 4.74 -1.10
CA GLN A 206 28.66 4.49 0.26
C GLN A 206 27.50 3.47 0.21
N LYS A 207 27.82 2.17 0.28
CA LYS A 207 26.81 1.12 0.51
C LYS A 207 26.17 1.40 1.86
N SER A 208 24.97 1.97 1.83
CA SER A 208 24.11 2.08 3.00
C SER A 208 23.84 0.67 3.51
N VAL A 209 24.35 0.36 4.72
CA VAL A 209 23.96 -0.83 5.45
C VAL A 209 22.51 -0.62 5.88
N TYR A 210 21.58 -1.26 5.19
CA TYR A 210 20.18 -1.29 5.58
C TYR A 210 20.04 -2.16 6.82
N VAL A 211 19.66 -1.56 7.94
CA VAL A 211 19.27 -2.28 9.15
C VAL A 211 17.75 -2.19 9.21
N SER A 212 17.07 -3.32 8.99
CA SER A 212 15.62 -3.42 9.10
C SER A 212 15.16 -3.01 10.51
N SER A 213 14.19 -2.09 10.59
CA SER A 213 13.56 -1.70 11.86
C SER A 213 12.90 -2.91 12.54
N PRO A 214 13.03 -3.07 13.87
CA PRO A 214 12.42 -4.17 14.61
C PRO A 214 10.99 -3.78 14.99
N PHE A 215 10.07 -3.72 14.04
CA PHE A 215 8.66 -3.58 14.36
C PHE A 215 7.92 -4.86 13.95
N PHE A 216 7.51 -5.60 14.99
CA PHE A 216 6.74 -6.85 15.03
C PHE A 216 7.49 -8.16 14.81
N SER A 217 8.23 -8.60 15.82
CA SER A 217 8.33 -10.03 16.17
C SER A 217 7.82 -10.24 17.59
N LYS A 218 6.50 -10.42 17.72
CA LYS A 218 5.96 -11.25 18.81
C LYS A 218 5.94 -12.69 18.30
N THR A 219 7.06 -13.38 18.44
CA THR A 219 7.07 -14.84 18.48
C THR A 219 6.31 -15.25 19.75
N LYS A 220 5.10 -15.78 19.59
CA LYS A 220 4.52 -16.65 20.62
C LYS A 220 5.41 -17.89 20.69
N GLN A 221 6.05 -18.10 21.82
CA GLN A 221 6.49 -19.43 22.21
C GLN A 221 5.32 -20.07 22.95
N ASP A 222 4.77 -21.12 22.33
CA ASP A 222 4.11 -22.19 23.06
C ASP A 222 5.20 -23.12 23.62
N GLU A 223 5.04 -23.53 24.88
CA GLU A 223 5.56 -24.72 25.58
C GLU A 223 5.34 -24.43 27.08
N SER A 224 4.67 -25.25 27.91
CA SER A 224 4.02 -26.56 27.81
C SER A 224 2.93 -26.62 28.88
#